data_AF-A0A7S1D107-F1
#
_entry.id   AF-A0A7S1D107-F1
#
_cell.length_a   1.000
_cell.length_b   1.000
_cell.length_c   1.000
_cell.angle_alpha   90.00
_cell.angle_beta   90.00
_cell.angle_gamma   90.00
#
_symmetry.space_group_name_H-M   'P 1'
#
loop_
_entity.id
_entity.type
_entity.pdbx_description
1 polymer ?
#
loop_
_entity_poly.entity_id
_entity_poly.type
_entity_poly.pdbx_seq_one_letter_code
_entity_poly.pdbx_strand_id
1 'polypeptide(L)'
;MKAIEGMSRAALLGFFASHIPVTLLMDGQASLFRFPYPKAMTDFIQWYATTFQDSHFLKAPNFDPWFASMITWELVFQLPYFFVVVAMLRSTEKRETYPEWFRLLSLYYGASTATTLIPILANNLTNPEPSWSLRVGLCMVYLPYLIFPLWMVKLCWKPTENIIFQPMKGIVYISFFGFFASHIPISVLIDGQVVLPSYLFPKGAVDLLQFYLSNAVDPLMSSAKRTTWFQAVVLMENLFQVPFFCLALYVMVAFRVWPTWFQSICLAYSAQATTAMIAVYATLIAEGAPLSTLGVYFAYVAFPVWLTWICVQASFSAPTKDSAKTKSP
;
A
#
# COMPACT_ATOMS: atom_id res chain seq x y z
N MET A 1 11.24 -16.72 -8.74
CA MET A 1 12.22 -15.59 -8.78
C MET A 1 13.62 -16.16 -8.54
N LYS A 2 14.67 -15.72 -9.25
CA LYS A 2 16.05 -16.18 -8.98
C LYS A 2 16.45 -15.86 -7.54
N ALA A 3 17.25 -16.71 -6.92
CA ALA A 3 17.79 -16.40 -5.60
C ALA A 3 18.56 -15.08 -5.63
N ILE A 4 18.43 -14.32 -4.54
CA ILE A 4 19.11 -13.04 -4.39
C ILE A 4 20.49 -13.35 -3.82
N GLU A 5 21.53 -12.88 -4.51
CA GLU A 5 22.93 -13.20 -4.20
C GLU A 5 23.77 -11.94 -3.99
N GLY A 6 25.00 -12.14 -3.49
CA GLY A 6 26.02 -11.09 -3.35
C GLY A 6 25.58 -9.92 -2.48
N MET A 7 25.94 -8.71 -2.91
CA MET A 7 25.66 -7.46 -2.16
C MET A 7 24.16 -7.22 -1.98
N SER A 8 23.32 -7.58 -2.96
CA SER A 8 21.87 -7.41 -2.85
C SER A 8 21.30 -8.24 -1.70
N ARG A 9 21.77 -9.47 -1.54
CA ARG A 9 21.37 -10.35 -0.43
C ARG A 9 21.79 -9.75 0.91
N ALA A 10 23.04 -9.31 1.00
CA ALA A 10 23.58 -8.73 2.23
C ALA A 10 22.85 -7.44 2.62
N ALA A 11 22.58 -6.55 1.67
CA ALA A 11 21.89 -5.30 1.90
C ALA A 11 20.44 -5.52 2.36
N LEU A 12 19.68 -6.38 1.67
CA LEU A 12 18.31 -6.71 2.05
C LEU A 12 18.26 -7.42 3.40
N LEU A 13 19.16 -8.38 3.64
CA LEU A 13 19.24 -9.05 4.93
C LEU A 13 19.53 -8.07 6.06
N GLY A 14 20.49 -7.16 5.88
CA GLY A 14 20.82 -6.12 6.85
C GLY A 14 19.63 -5.21 7.12
N PHE A 15 18.96 -4.74 6.07
CA PHE A 15 17.76 -3.90 6.15
C PHE A 15 16.63 -4.56 6.95
N PHE A 16 16.22 -5.78 6.57
CA PHE A 16 15.12 -6.47 7.25
C PHE A 16 15.49 -6.89 8.68
N ALA A 17 16.73 -7.32 8.91
CA ALA A 17 17.18 -7.71 10.25
C ALA A 17 17.26 -6.52 11.21
N SER A 18 17.73 -5.35 10.75
CA SER A 18 17.77 -4.13 11.58
C SER A 18 16.40 -3.49 11.76
N HIS A 19 15.47 -3.68 10.82
CA HIS A 19 14.10 -3.20 10.96
C HIS A 19 13.32 -3.89 12.07
N ILE A 20 13.50 -5.19 12.28
CA ILE A 20 12.76 -5.92 13.31
C ILE A 20 12.81 -5.22 14.68
N PRO A 21 13.99 -4.88 15.25
CA PRO A 21 14.04 -4.14 16.52
C PRO A 21 13.56 -2.70 16.40
N VAL A 22 13.76 -2.02 15.27
CA VAL A 22 13.24 -0.65 15.05
C VAL A 22 11.72 -0.65 15.12
N THR A 23 11.07 -1.51 14.33
CA THR A 23 9.62 -1.67 14.30
C THR A 23 9.04 -2.05 15.67
N LEU A 24 9.70 -2.98 16.38
CA LEU A 24 9.22 -3.43 17.68
C LEU A 24 9.42 -2.40 18.80
N LEU A 25 10.53 -1.65 18.81
CA LEU A 25 10.91 -0.81 19.94
C LEU A 25 10.64 0.68 19.72
N MET A 26 10.62 1.14 18.47
CA MET A 26 10.37 2.53 18.08
C MET A 26 8.95 2.67 17.52
N ASP A 27 8.70 2.07 16.35
CA ASP A 27 7.46 2.31 15.60
C ASP A 27 6.25 1.78 16.37
N GLY A 28 6.37 0.62 16.99
CA GLY A 28 5.29 0.00 17.76
C GLY A 28 4.75 0.85 18.91
N GLN A 29 5.46 1.92 19.34
CA GLN A 29 4.94 2.91 20.30
C GLN A 29 3.77 3.72 19.72
N ALA A 30 3.74 3.90 18.40
CA ALA A 30 2.68 4.62 17.68
C ALA A 30 1.48 3.74 17.27
N SER A 31 1.51 2.44 17.58
CA SER A 31 0.42 1.52 17.25
C SER A 31 -0.88 1.82 18.00
N LEU A 32 -2.01 1.53 17.36
CA LEU A 32 -3.34 1.54 17.96
C LEU A 32 -3.51 0.53 19.10
N PHE A 33 -2.64 -0.49 19.20
CA PHE A 33 -2.69 -1.48 20.28
C PHE A 33 -2.19 -0.94 21.64
N ARG A 34 -1.53 0.22 21.67
CA ARG A 34 -1.09 0.91 22.91
C ARG A 34 -0.28 0.03 23.86
N PHE A 35 0.73 -0.68 23.34
CA PHE A 35 1.61 -1.49 24.19
C PHE A 35 2.36 -0.62 25.21
N PRO A 36 2.61 -1.13 26.43
CA PRO A 36 3.48 -0.45 27.39
C PRO A 36 4.94 -0.59 26.97
N TYR A 37 5.67 0.52 26.97
CA TYR A 37 7.11 0.54 26.64
C TYR A 37 7.96 0.93 27.85
N PRO A 38 9.18 0.37 27.98
CA PRO A 38 10.13 0.83 28.99
C PRO A 38 10.45 2.32 28.81
N LYS A 39 10.67 3.04 29.92
CA LYS A 39 10.97 4.47 29.91
C LYS A 39 12.13 4.84 28.97
N ALA A 40 13.16 3.99 28.91
CA ALA A 40 14.28 4.21 28.00
C ALA A 40 13.86 4.30 26.52
N MET A 41 12.87 3.50 26.09
CA MET A 41 12.38 3.52 24.71
C MET A 41 11.49 4.72 24.44
N THR A 42 10.66 5.13 25.40
CA THR A 42 9.82 6.32 25.28
C THR A 42 10.67 7.61 25.30
N ASP A 43 11.68 7.67 26.18
CA ASP A 43 12.64 8.77 26.24
C ASP A 43 13.42 8.88 24.92
N PHE A 44 13.81 7.74 24.34
CA PHE A 44 14.48 7.70 23.05
C PHE A 44 13.62 8.22 21.91
N ILE A 45 12.34 7.84 21.84
CA ILE A 45 11.41 8.39 20.84
C ILE A 45 11.19 9.89 21.05
N GLN A 46 11.08 10.36 22.30
CA GLN A 46 10.95 11.78 22.59
C GLN A 46 12.20 12.56 22.15
N TRP A 47 13.38 12.02 22.40
CA TRP A 47 14.65 12.59 21.91
C TRP A 47 14.70 12.63 20.39
N TYR A 48 14.33 11.53 19.72
CA TYR A 48 14.27 11.46 18.26
C TYR A 48 13.31 12.51 17.69
N ALA A 49 12.08 12.54 18.19
CA ALA A 49 11.03 13.45 17.74
C ALA A 49 11.45 14.92 17.87
N THR A 50 12.07 15.28 19.00
CA THR A 50 12.56 16.65 19.24
C THR A 50 13.79 17.00 18.41
N THR A 51 14.73 16.06 18.24
CA THR A 51 15.96 16.28 17.47
C THR A 51 15.67 16.46 15.98
N PHE A 52 14.82 15.61 15.42
CA PHE A 52 14.50 15.62 14.00
C PHE A 52 13.25 16.43 13.65
N GLN A 53 12.56 17.00 14.66
CA GLN A 53 11.27 17.69 14.51
C GLN A 53 10.24 16.83 13.77
N ASP A 54 10.21 15.54 14.11
CA ASP A 54 9.30 14.58 13.49
C ASP A 54 7.87 14.83 13.96
N SER A 55 7.05 15.39 13.08
CA SER A 55 5.69 15.79 13.40
C SER A 55 4.76 14.64 13.80
N HIS A 56 5.08 13.41 13.39
CA HIS A 56 4.30 12.23 13.74
C HIS A 56 4.63 11.77 15.16
N PHE A 57 5.92 11.71 15.49
CA PHE A 57 6.36 11.27 16.81
C PHE A 57 6.30 12.36 17.89
N LEU A 58 6.31 13.64 17.52
CA LEU A 58 6.10 14.76 18.47
C LEU A 58 4.71 14.72 19.11
N LYS A 59 3.75 14.01 18.50
CA LYS A 59 2.40 13.83 19.04
C LYS A 59 2.32 12.72 20.08
N ALA A 60 3.41 12.01 20.37
CA ALA A 60 3.41 10.93 21.35
C ALA A 60 2.87 11.41 22.72
N PRO A 61 2.02 10.62 23.41
CA PRO A 61 1.50 9.32 22.98
C PRO A 61 0.26 9.42 22.09
N ASN A 62 -0.30 10.59 21.80
CA ASN A 62 -1.56 10.78 21.08
C ASN A 62 -1.37 10.94 19.56
N PHE A 63 -0.93 9.87 18.91
CA PHE A 63 -0.71 9.82 17.46
C PHE A 63 -1.98 10.03 16.64
N ASP A 64 -1.82 10.61 15.44
CA ASP A 64 -2.92 10.73 14.48
C ASP A 64 -3.46 9.35 14.08
N PRO A 65 -4.79 9.16 13.95
CA PRO A 65 -5.39 7.87 13.61
C PRO A 65 -4.84 7.23 12.32
N TRP A 66 -4.67 8.04 11.26
CA TRP A 66 -4.12 7.56 9.99
C TRP A 66 -2.70 7.00 10.17
N PHE A 67 -1.83 7.71 10.90
CA PHE A 67 -0.44 7.31 11.13
C PHE A 67 -0.38 6.07 12.01
N ALA A 68 -1.10 6.09 13.14
CA ALA A 68 -1.18 4.96 14.06
C ALA A 68 -1.70 3.69 13.39
N SER A 69 -2.65 3.82 12.46
CA SER A 69 -3.16 2.68 11.69
C SER A 69 -2.15 2.10 10.70
N MET A 70 -1.34 2.94 10.06
CA MET A 70 -0.25 2.51 9.17
C MET A 70 0.85 1.77 9.94
N ILE A 71 1.20 2.25 11.12
CA ILE A 71 2.13 1.57 12.04
C ILE A 71 1.52 0.26 12.56
N THR A 72 0.22 0.24 12.84
CA THR A 72 -0.46 -1.01 13.23
C THR A 72 -0.44 -2.02 12.09
N TRP A 73 -0.60 -1.57 10.84
CA TRP A 73 -0.44 -2.41 9.66
C TRP A 73 0.99 -2.94 9.51
N GLU A 74 1.99 -2.12 9.82
CA GLU A 74 3.38 -2.56 9.89
C GLU A 74 3.55 -3.71 10.88
N LEU A 75 3.03 -3.58 12.10
CA LEU A 75 3.12 -4.65 13.11
C LEU A 75 2.37 -5.93 12.73
N VAL A 76 1.19 -5.81 12.13
CA VAL A 76 0.32 -6.97 11.83
C VAL A 76 0.74 -7.70 10.57
N PHE A 77 1.27 -7.00 9.58
CA PHE A 77 1.59 -7.57 8.26
C PHE A 77 3.07 -7.51 7.91
N GLN A 78 3.71 -6.35 8.04
CA GLN A 78 5.10 -6.17 7.59
C GLN A 78 6.09 -6.88 8.52
N LEU A 79 5.90 -6.78 9.83
CA LEU A 79 6.79 -7.38 10.83
C LEU A 79 6.86 -8.92 10.70
N PRO A 80 5.74 -9.68 10.61
CA PRO A 80 5.81 -11.11 10.32
C PRO A 80 6.59 -11.42 9.02
N TYR A 81 6.41 -10.59 7.99
CA TYR A 81 7.13 -10.74 6.74
C TYR A 81 8.64 -10.45 6.89
N PHE A 82 9.07 -9.52 7.75
CA PHE A 82 10.50 -9.29 8.01
C PHE A 82 11.20 -10.56 8.47
N PHE A 83 10.59 -11.31 9.39
CA PHE A 83 11.13 -12.60 9.83
C PHE A 83 11.20 -13.62 8.69
N VAL A 84 10.17 -13.68 7.84
CA VAL A 84 10.16 -14.55 6.66
C VAL A 84 11.32 -14.21 5.73
N VAL A 85 11.54 -12.93 5.40
CA VAL A 85 12.64 -12.52 4.53
C VAL A 85 14.00 -12.84 5.15
N VAL A 86 14.19 -12.54 6.43
CA VAL A 86 15.43 -12.86 7.14
C VAL A 86 15.70 -14.36 7.09
N ALA A 87 14.70 -15.21 7.33
CA ALA A 87 14.86 -16.66 7.22
C ALA A 87 15.21 -17.10 5.79
N MET A 88 14.50 -16.58 4.80
CA MET A 88 14.69 -16.91 3.37
C MET A 88 16.05 -16.44 2.84
N LEU A 89 16.54 -15.28 3.30
CA LEU A 89 17.85 -14.74 2.92
C LEU A 89 19.00 -15.30 3.76
N ARG A 90 18.76 -15.86 4.97
CA ARG A 90 19.82 -16.49 5.79
C ARG A 90 20.09 -17.93 5.40
N SER A 91 19.11 -18.63 4.82
CA SER A 91 19.26 -20.02 4.39
C SER A 91 20.57 -20.25 3.62
N THR A 92 21.36 -21.21 4.10
CA THR A 92 22.64 -21.64 3.50
C THR A 92 22.45 -22.69 2.42
N GLU A 93 21.25 -23.25 2.30
CA GLU A 93 20.89 -24.12 1.19
C GLU A 93 21.10 -23.38 -0.13
N LYS A 94 21.85 -23.98 -1.05
CA LYS A 94 21.96 -23.48 -2.41
C LYS A 94 20.57 -23.55 -3.05
N ARG A 95 19.89 -22.41 -3.11
CA ARG A 95 18.64 -22.25 -3.86
C ARG A 95 18.95 -21.52 -5.14
N GLU A 96 18.56 -22.09 -6.27
CA GLU A 96 18.63 -21.38 -7.55
C GLU A 96 17.47 -20.37 -7.67
N THR A 97 16.32 -20.70 -7.06
CA THR A 97 15.11 -19.88 -7.10
C THR A 97 14.37 -19.88 -5.77
N TYR A 98 13.67 -18.77 -5.51
CA TYR A 98 12.70 -18.66 -4.42
C TYR A 98 11.32 -19.15 -4.85
N PRO A 99 10.55 -19.74 -3.91
CA PRO A 99 9.20 -20.19 -4.18
C PRO A 99 8.28 -19.04 -4.54
N GLU A 100 7.23 -19.34 -5.30
CA GLU A 100 6.35 -18.33 -5.87
C GLU A 100 5.59 -17.53 -4.82
N TRP A 101 5.12 -18.19 -3.75
CA TRP A 101 4.46 -17.50 -2.64
C TRP A 101 5.36 -16.41 -2.01
N PHE A 102 6.67 -16.66 -1.92
CA PHE A 102 7.62 -15.70 -1.36
C PHE A 102 7.74 -14.48 -2.27
N ARG A 103 7.79 -14.69 -3.59
CA ARG A 103 7.81 -13.62 -4.58
C ARG A 103 6.55 -12.75 -4.50
N LEU A 104 5.37 -13.36 -4.44
CA LEU A 104 4.10 -12.63 -4.35
C LEU A 104 4.00 -11.84 -3.04
N LEU A 105 4.35 -12.47 -1.92
CA LEU A 105 4.35 -11.81 -0.61
C LEU A 105 5.34 -10.64 -0.59
N SER A 106 6.51 -10.81 -1.21
CA SER A 106 7.51 -9.75 -1.35
C SER A 106 7.05 -8.58 -2.22
N LEU A 107 6.32 -8.88 -3.30
CA LEU A 107 5.71 -7.87 -4.17
C LEU A 107 4.62 -7.09 -3.43
N TYR A 108 3.75 -7.79 -2.71
CA TYR A 108 2.70 -7.18 -1.89
C TYR A 108 3.31 -6.31 -0.79
N TYR A 109 4.28 -6.84 -0.03
CA TYR A 109 5.02 -6.07 0.98
C TYR A 109 5.64 -4.81 0.39
N GLY A 110 6.34 -4.93 -0.74
CA GLY A 110 7.04 -3.83 -1.36
C GLY A 110 6.10 -2.69 -1.75
N ALA A 111 4.98 -3.03 -2.41
CA ALA A 111 3.95 -2.08 -2.82
C ALA A 111 3.21 -1.46 -1.61
N SER A 112 2.83 -2.29 -0.64
CA SER A 112 2.16 -1.86 0.59
C SER A 112 3.03 -0.87 1.39
N THR A 113 4.28 -1.23 1.65
CA THR A 113 5.21 -0.38 2.44
C THR A 113 5.49 0.93 1.73
N ALA A 114 5.77 0.91 0.42
CA ALA A 114 5.95 2.15 -0.35
C ALA A 114 4.72 3.08 -0.26
N THR A 115 3.52 2.51 -0.17
CA THR A 115 2.27 3.26 0.01
C THR A 115 2.18 3.94 1.37
N THR A 116 2.65 3.30 2.44
CA THR A 116 2.67 3.91 3.78
C THR A 116 3.62 5.12 3.85
N LEU A 117 4.74 5.07 3.11
CA LEU A 117 5.79 6.10 3.17
C LEU A 117 5.42 7.38 2.42
N ILE A 118 4.66 7.31 1.34
CA ILE A 118 4.31 8.49 0.53
C ILE A 118 3.57 9.58 1.33
N PRO A 119 2.49 9.29 2.10
CA PRO A 119 1.84 10.30 2.94
C PRO A 119 2.73 10.83 4.07
N ILE A 120 3.62 10.01 4.63
CA ILE A 120 4.60 10.42 5.66
C ILE A 120 5.59 11.42 5.07
N LEU A 121 6.19 11.09 3.92
CA LEU A 121 7.13 11.97 3.23
C LEU A 121 6.46 13.28 2.79
N ALA A 122 5.23 13.21 2.29
CA ALA A 122 4.48 14.40 1.91
C ALA A 122 4.26 15.33 3.12
N ASN A 123 3.75 14.81 4.24
CA ASN A 123 3.57 15.59 5.47
C ASN A 123 4.88 16.21 5.97
N ASN A 124 5.96 15.43 6.02
CA ASN A 124 7.25 15.90 6.51
C ASN A 124 7.85 17.01 5.63
N LEU A 125 7.70 16.91 4.29
CA LEU A 125 8.19 17.94 3.37
C LEU A 125 7.35 19.23 3.41
N THR A 126 6.03 19.11 3.56
CA THR A 126 5.12 20.26 3.51
C THR A 126 4.87 20.91 4.86
N ASN A 127 5.26 20.29 5.98
CA ASN A 127 5.11 20.85 7.32
C ASN A 127 5.89 22.18 7.41
N PRO A 128 5.23 23.34 7.65
CA PRO A 128 5.90 24.63 7.68
C PRO A 128 6.76 24.87 8.92
N GLU A 129 6.61 24.09 10.00
CA GLU A 129 7.27 24.35 11.28
C GLU A 129 8.80 24.14 11.24
N PRO A 130 9.35 23.00 10.76
CA PRO A 130 10.79 22.78 10.78
C PRO A 130 11.50 23.59 9.69
N SER A 131 12.81 23.84 9.84
CA SER A 131 13.61 24.43 8.76
C SER A 131 13.68 23.50 7.55
N TRP A 132 13.90 24.05 6.35
CA TRP A 132 14.00 23.25 5.12
C TRP A 132 15.06 22.15 5.20
N SER A 133 16.23 22.44 5.77
CA SER A 133 17.30 21.45 5.94
C SER A 133 16.87 20.29 6.86
N LEU A 134 16.09 20.59 7.91
CA LEU A 134 15.59 19.57 8.82
C LEU A 134 14.49 18.71 8.18
N ARG A 135 13.59 19.30 7.39
CA ARG A 135 12.60 18.55 6.60
C ARG A 135 13.24 17.58 5.63
N VAL A 136 14.25 18.05 4.89
CA VAL A 136 15.01 17.20 3.95
C VAL A 136 15.78 16.13 4.72
N GLY A 137 16.45 16.49 5.82
CA GLY A 137 17.17 15.55 6.68
C GLY A 137 16.26 14.44 7.22
N LEU A 138 15.07 14.79 7.72
CA LEU A 138 14.07 13.84 8.17
C LEU A 138 13.61 12.93 7.02
N CYS A 139 13.34 13.49 5.84
CA CYS A 139 12.97 12.68 4.68
C CYS A 139 14.08 11.69 4.29
N MET A 140 15.36 12.08 4.41
CA MET A 140 16.49 11.18 4.17
C MET A 140 16.54 10.02 5.18
N VAL A 141 16.08 10.22 6.42
CA VAL A 141 15.92 9.13 7.41
C VAL A 141 14.86 8.13 6.94
N TYR A 142 13.77 8.60 6.35
CA TYR A 142 12.68 7.77 5.84
C TYR A 142 12.97 7.13 4.46
N LEU A 143 13.84 7.70 3.64
CA LEU A 143 14.09 7.22 2.28
C LEU A 143 14.52 5.75 2.16
N PRO A 144 15.38 5.18 3.03
CA PRO A 144 15.69 3.75 3.00
C PRO A 144 14.43 2.87 3.09
N TYR A 145 13.46 3.27 3.90
CA TYR A 145 12.18 2.58 4.10
C TYR A 145 11.26 2.67 2.87
N LEU A 146 11.56 3.55 1.90
CA LEU A 146 10.92 3.58 0.59
C LEU A 146 11.73 2.83 -0.47
N ILE A 147 13.06 3.03 -0.48
CA ILE A 147 13.97 2.50 -1.50
C ILE A 147 14.05 0.98 -1.44
N PHE A 148 14.22 0.38 -0.26
CA PHE A 148 14.36 -1.07 -0.13
C PHE A 148 13.07 -1.81 -0.51
N PRO A 149 11.87 -1.38 -0.08
CA PRO A 149 10.62 -1.96 -0.57
C PRO A 149 10.43 -1.85 -2.08
N LEU A 150 10.71 -0.69 -2.70
CA LEU A 150 10.65 -0.53 -4.15
C LEU A 150 11.68 -1.39 -4.88
N TRP A 151 12.87 -1.56 -4.30
CA TRP A 151 13.87 -2.49 -4.83
C TRP A 151 13.37 -3.93 -4.76
N MET A 152 12.69 -4.31 -3.67
CA MET A 152 12.06 -5.63 -3.56
C MET A 152 10.97 -5.83 -4.63
N VAL A 153 10.12 -4.82 -4.88
CA VAL A 153 9.15 -4.82 -6.00
C VAL A 153 9.88 -5.08 -7.31
N LYS A 154 10.94 -4.34 -7.61
CA LYS A 154 11.73 -4.50 -8.85
C LYS A 154 12.30 -5.92 -9.01
N LEU A 155 12.82 -6.51 -7.93
CA LEU A 155 13.34 -7.89 -7.96
C LEU A 155 12.23 -8.92 -8.22
N CYS A 156 11.02 -8.65 -7.70
CA CYS A 156 9.85 -9.50 -7.85
C CYS A 156 9.06 -9.26 -9.14
N TRP A 157 9.32 -8.15 -9.85
CA TRP A 157 8.62 -7.71 -11.05
C TRP A 157 8.99 -8.57 -12.26
N LYS A 158 8.40 -9.75 -12.33
CA LYS A 158 8.50 -10.67 -13.46
C LYS A 158 7.14 -11.31 -13.75
N PRO A 159 6.91 -11.72 -15.01
CA PRO A 159 5.77 -12.57 -15.32
C PRO A 159 5.85 -13.84 -14.48
N THR A 160 4.72 -14.27 -13.95
CA THR A 160 4.67 -15.53 -13.22
C THR A 160 4.90 -16.68 -14.19
N GLU A 161 6.02 -17.39 -14.03
CA GLU A 161 6.36 -18.51 -14.89
C GLU A 161 5.49 -19.74 -14.52
N ASN A 162 4.98 -20.44 -15.53
CA ASN A 162 4.20 -21.68 -15.39
C ASN A 162 2.82 -21.55 -14.74
N ILE A 163 2.25 -20.34 -14.68
CA ILE A 163 0.89 -20.09 -14.17
C ILE A 163 0.03 -19.58 -15.32
N ILE A 164 -1.17 -20.15 -15.50
CA ILE A 164 -2.17 -19.57 -16.39
C ILE A 164 -3.07 -18.69 -15.54
N PHE A 165 -2.91 -17.37 -15.66
CA PHE A 165 -3.81 -16.43 -15.00
C PHE A 165 -5.12 -16.38 -15.81
N GLN A 166 -6.08 -17.19 -15.39
CA GLN A 166 -7.36 -17.32 -16.08
C GLN A 166 -8.18 -16.03 -15.93
N PRO A 167 -8.87 -15.58 -17.00
CA PRO A 167 -9.79 -14.46 -16.88
C PRO A 167 -10.88 -14.73 -15.86
N MET A 168 -11.29 -13.68 -15.16
CA MET A 168 -12.50 -13.69 -14.35
C MET A 168 -13.73 -14.03 -15.23
N LYS A 169 -14.72 -14.74 -14.68
CA LYS A 169 -15.93 -15.17 -15.39
C LYS A 169 -17.20 -14.78 -14.65
N GLY A 170 -18.31 -14.69 -15.38
CA GLY A 170 -19.64 -14.49 -14.83
C GLY A 170 -19.74 -13.23 -13.96
N ILE A 171 -20.33 -13.38 -12.77
CA ILE A 171 -20.54 -12.25 -11.85
C ILE A 171 -19.24 -11.58 -11.41
N VAL A 172 -18.17 -12.36 -11.22
CA VAL A 172 -16.86 -11.82 -10.81
C VAL A 172 -16.31 -10.86 -11.86
N TYR A 173 -16.38 -11.26 -13.14
CA TYR A 173 -15.98 -10.40 -14.24
C TYR A 173 -16.78 -9.10 -14.27
N ILE A 174 -18.11 -9.19 -14.18
CA ILE A 174 -19.01 -8.03 -14.25
C ILE A 174 -18.73 -7.08 -13.07
N SER A 175 -18.55 -7.61 -11.86
CA SER A 175 -18.25 -6.82 -10.67
C SER A 175 -16.94 -6.06 -10.83
N PHE A 176 -15.83 -6.72 -11.20
CA PHE A 176 -14.55 -6.04 -11.37
C PHE A 176 -14.53 -5.08 -12.56
N PHE A 177 -15.20 -5.43 -13.66
CA PHE A 177 -15.32 -4.54 -14.81
C PHE A 177 -16.07 -3.27 -14.43
N GLY A 178 -17.23 -3.41 -13.78
CA GLY A 178 -18.02 -2.29 -13.30
C GLY A 178 -17.27 -1.43 -12.27
N PHE A 179 -16.55 -2.07 -11.35
CA PHE A 179 -15.68 -1.39 -10.39
C PHE A 179 -14.62 -0.55 -11.10
N PHE A 180 -13.74 -1.14 -11.92
CA PHE A 180 -12.70 -0.38 -12.61
C PHE A 180 -13.26 0.70 -13.56
N ALA A 181 -14.35 0.41 -14.29
CA ALA A 181 -14.97 1.36 -15.21
C ALA A 181 -15.60 2.56 -14.50
N SER A 182 -16.27 2.35 -13.38
CA SER A 182 -16.87 3.44 -12.60
C SER A 182 -15.83 4.27 -11.86
N HIS A 183 -14.74 3.67 -11.41
CA HIS A 183 -13.74 4.36 -10.60
C HIS A 183 -12.86 5.30 -11.43
N ILE A 184 -12.66 5.06 -12.73
CA ILE A 184 -11.94 6.00 -13.60
C ILE A 184 -12.54 7.42 -13.55
N PRO A 185 -13.83 7.64 -13.89
CA PRO A 185 -14.41 8.98 -13.84
C PRO A 185 -14.55 9.50 -12.40
N ILE A 186 -14.77 8.64 -11.40
CA ILE A 186 -14.85 9.07 -9.99
C ILE A 186 -13.50 9.62 -9.53
N SER A 187 -12.42 8.84 -9.67
CA SER A 187 -11.07 9.23 -9.28
C SER A 187 -10.60 10.47 -10.00
N VAL A 188 -10.86 10.57 -11.31
CA VAL A 188 -10.43 11.72 -12.10
C VAL A 188 -11.27 12.96 -11.81
N LEU A 189 -12.60 12.87 -11.81
CA LEU A 189 -13.47 14.05 -11.76
C LEU A 189 -13.86 14.47 -10.35
N ILE A 190 -13.93 13.54 -9.39
CA ILE A 190 -14.33 13.81 -8.00
C ILE A 190 -13.09 13.86 -7.12
N ASP A 191 -12.33 12.78 -7.04
CA ASP A 191 -11.19 12.71 -6.13
C ASP A 191 -10.03 13.60 -6.61
N GLY A 192 -9.86 13.76 -7.93
CA GLY A 192 -8.92 14.72 -8.50
C GLY A 192 -9.10 16.14 -7.97
N GLN A 193 -10.32 16.55 -7.57
CA GLN A 193 -10.59 17.85 -6.96
C GLN A 193 -9.95 18.00 -5.57
N VAL A 194 -9.55 16.93 -4.90
CA VAL A 194 -8.79 16.98 -3.64
C VAL A 194 -7.41 17.59 -3.88
N VAL A 195 -6.72 17.18 -4.95
CA VAL A 195 -5.32 17.54 -5.20
C VAL A 195 -5.15 18.66 -6.23
N LEU A 196 -6.15 18.91 -7.08
CA LEU A 196 -6.12 19.95 -8.10
C LEU A 196 -7.12 21.08 -7.81
N PRO A 197 -6.92 22.29 -8.37
CA PRO A 197 -7.89 23.38 -8.28
C PRO A 197 -9.22 23.06 -8.99
N SER A 198 -10.34 23.52 -8.43
CA SER A 198 -11.70 23.22 -8.94
C SER A 198 -11.97 23.74 -10.36
N TYR A 199 -11.29 24.81 -10.80
CA TYR A 199 -11.47 25.37 -12.16
C TYR A 199 -10.97 24.45 -13.27
N LEU A 200 -10.21 23.39 -12.95
CA LEU A 200 -9.78 22.38 -13.92
C LEU A 200 -10.87 21.33 -14.22
N PHE A 201 -11.98 21.36 -13.47
CA PHE A 201 -13.03 20.35 -13.55
C PHE A 201 -14.31 20.91 -14.19
N PRO A 202 -15.06 20.08 -14.93
CA PRO A 202 -16.37 20.46 -15.40
C PRO A 202 -17.28 20.88 -14.25
N LYS A 203 -18.08 21.93 -14.44
CA LYS A 203 -19.00 22.43 -13.42
C LYS A 203 -19.88 21.34 -12.81
N GLY A 204 -20.38 20.41 -13.62
CA GLY A 204 -21.19 19.29 -13.12
C GLY A 204 -20.47 18.38 -12.12
N ALA A 205 -19.15 18.18 -12.27
CA ALA A 205 -18.36 17.40 -11.31
C ALA A 205 -18.11 18.16 -10.01
N VAL A 206 -17.89 19.49 -10.11
CA VAL A 206 -17.76 20.37 -8.95
C VAL A 206 -19.09 20.40 -8.18
N ASP A 207 -20.20 20.62 -8.87
CA ASP A 207 -21.54 20.65 -8.29
C ASP A 207 -21.91 19.31 -7.65
N LEU A 208 -21.52 18.18 -8.28
CA LEU A 208 -21.73 16.84 -7.71
C LEU A 208 -20.93 16.62 -6.42
N LEU A 209 -19.67 17.06 -6.36
CA LEU A 209 -18.89 17.00 -5.12
C LEU A 209 -19.51 17.88 -4.02
N GLN A 210 -19.97 19.09 -4.35
CA GLN A 210 -20.65 19.96 -3.39
C GLN A 210 -21.99 19.36 -2.91
N PHE A 211 -22.72 18.71 -3.82
CA PHE A 211 -23.92 17.96 -3.47
C PHE A 211 -23.58 16.81 -2.51
N TYR A 212 -22.51 16.04 -2.78
CA TYR A 212 -22.05 14.99 -1.87
C TYR A 212 -21.71 15.56 -0.48
N LEU A 213 -20.89 16.61 -0.41
CA LEU A 213 -20.45 17.22 0.85
C LEU A 213 -21.59 17.84 1.66
N SER A 214 -22.66 18.30 1.00
CA SER A 214 -23.84 18.86 1.70
C SER A 214 -24.79 17.79 2.23
N ASN A 215 -24.75 16.57 1.68
CA ASN A 215 -25.66 15.47 2.05
C ASN A 215 -24.97 14.36 2.86
N ALA A 216 -23.67 14.18 2.71
CA ALA A 216 -22.88 13.17 3.40
C ALA A 216 -22.00 13.83 4.48
N VAL A 217 -21.99 13.24 5.68
CA VAL A 217 -21.02 13.59 6.72
C VAL A 217 -19.71 12.86 6.39
N ASP A 218 -18.95 13.42 5.45
CA ASP A 218 -17.62 12.95 5.09
C ASP A 218 -16.56 13.96 5.57
N PRO A 219 -15.91 13.71 6.71
CA PRO A 219 -14.95 14.64 7.28
C PRO A 219 -13.60 14.65 6.53
N LEU A 220 -13.24 13.57 5.83
CA LEU A 220 -12.04 13.53 4.99
C LEU A 220 -12.21 14.40 3.75
N MET A 221 -13.31 14.22 3.00
CA MET A 221 -13.56 15.01 1.80
C MET A 221 -13.80 16.49 2.14
N SER A 222 -14.45 16.77 3.28
CA SER A 222 -14.69 18.14 3.76
C SER A 222 -13.41 18.87 4.19
N SER A 223 -12.42 18.15 4.74
CA SER A 223 -11.14 18.72 5.17
C SER A 223 -10.02 18.56 4.14
N ALA A 224 -10.28 17.92 3.00
CA ALA A 224 -9.28 17.41 2.06
C ALA A 224 -8.23 18.44 1.63
N LYS A 225 -8.62 19.70 1.44
CA LYS A 225 -7.68 20.79 1.06
C LYS A 225 -6.66 21.16 2.14
N ARG A 226 -6.90 20.79 3.40
CA ARG A 226 -6.01 21.03 4.54
C ARG A 226 -5.31 19.75 5.03
N THR A 227 -5.62 18.60 4.44
CA THR A 227 -5.16 17.29 4.92
C THR A 227 -4.12 16.71 3.96
N THR A 228 -2.85 17.07 4.13
CA THR A 228 -1.78 16.73 3.18
C THR A 228 -1.56 15.23 3.00
N TRP A 229 -1.62 14.41 4.05
CA TRP A 229 -1.50 12.95 3.89
C TRP A 229 -2.61 12.39 2.98
N PHE A 230 -3.83 12.90 3.12
CA PHE A 230 -4.97 12.45 2.32
C PHE A 230 -4.82 12.90 0.87
N GLN A 231 -4.35 14.13 0.64
CA GLN A 231 -3.95 14.59 -0.69
C GLN A 231 -2.88 13.69 -1.31
N ALA A 232 -1.87 13.26 -0.54
CA ALA A 232 -0.83 12.36 -1.04
C ALA A 232 -1.41 10.99 -1.45
N VAL A 233 -2.34 10.44 -0.66
CA VAL A 233 -3.06 9.20 -0.99
C VAL A 233 -3.89 9.36 -2.27
N VAL A 234 -4.66 10.44 -2.41
CA VAL A 234 -5.46 10.71 -3.61
C VAL A 234 -4.59 11.01 -4.84
N LEU A 235 -3.42 11.62 -4.64
CA LEU A 235 -2.43 11.80 -5.70
C LEU A 235 -1.91 10.43 -6.17
N MET A 236 -1.61 9.50 -5.26
CA MET A 236 -1.23 8.13 -5.64
C MET A 236 -2.34 7.42 -6.40
N GLU A 237 -3.59 7.60 -6.01
CA GLU A 237 -4.74 7.06 -6.73
C GLU A 237 -4.74 7.52 -8.19
N ASN A 238 -4.63 8.83 -8.40
CA ASN A 238 -4.60 9.41 -9.75
C ASN A 238 -3.36 8.99 -10.56
N LEU A 239 -2.18 8.87 -9.92
CA LEU A 239 -0.93 8.54 -10.61
C LEU A 239 -0.75 7.04 -10.90
N PHE A 240 -1.31 6.16 -10.07
CA PHE A 240 -1.06 4.72 -10.16
C PHE A 240 -2.33 3.88 -10.32
N GLN A 241 -3.40 4.19 -9.59
CA GLN A 241 -4.64 3.40 -9.66
C GLN A 241 -5.41 3.68 -10.96
N VAL A 242 -5.56 4.94 -11.37
CA VAL A 242 -6.28 5.28 -12.61
C VAL A 242 -5.62 4.65 -13.85
N PRO A 243 -4.29 4.74 -14.06
CA PRO A 243 -3.64 4.01 -15.15
C PRO A 243 -3.83 2.49 -15.04
N PHE A 244 -3.83 1.94 -13.82
CA PHE A 244 -4.12 0.52 -13.61
C PHE A 244 -5.57 0.17 -13.98
N PHE A 245 -6.57 0.98 -13.65
CA PHE A 245 -7.98 0.73 -14.03
C PHE A 245 -8.14 0.66 -15.54
N CYS A 246 -7.55 1.63 -16.26
CA CYS A 246 -7.54 1.62 -17.73
C CYS A 246 -6.87 0.35 -18.28
N LEU A 247 -5.71 -0.02 -17.73
CA LEU A 247 -4.98 -1.22 -18.11
C LEU A 247 -5.79 -2.49 -17.82
N ALA A 248 -6.45 -2.55 -16.67
CA ALA A 248 -7.25 -3.69 -16.24
C ALA A 248 -8.44 -3.89 -17.18
N LEU A 249 -9.19 -2.83 -17.50
CA LEU A 249 -10.29 -2.90 -18.47
C LEU A 249 -9.79 -3.34 -19.85
N TYR A 250 -8.67 -2.79 -20.31
CA TYR A 250 -8.06 -3.22 -21.57
C TYR A 250 -7.71 -4.70 -21.55
N VAL A 251 -7.04 -5.20 -20.51
CA VAL A 251 -6.67 -6.62 -20.39
C VAL A 251 -7.92 -7.51 -20.33
N MET A 252 -8.93 -7.10 -19.56
CA MET A 252 -10.20 -7.82 -19.42
C MET A 252 -10.93 -8.00 -20.76
N VAL A 253 -10.90 -7.00 -21.64
CA VAL A 253 -11.60 -7.02 -22.94
C VAL A 253 -10.75 -7.66 -24.04
N ALA A 254 -9.46 -7.31 -24.11
CA ALA A 254 -8.61 -7.66 -25.24
C ALA A 254 -8.05 -9.09 -25.19
N PHE A 255 -7.99 -9.71 -24.00
CA PHE A 255 -7.28 -10.98 -23.81
C PHE A 255 -8.22 -12.11 -23.38
N ARG A 256 -8.24 -13.20 -24.15
CA ARG A 256 -8.92 -14.45 -23.77
C ARG A 256 -8.19 -15.25 -22.68
N VAL A 257 -6.90 -15.00 -22.50
CA VAL A 257 -6.07 -15.53 -21.40
C VAL A 257 -5.21 -14.37 -20.93
N TRP A 258 -5.26 -14.04 -19.64
CA TRP A 258 -4.57 -12.85 -19.15
C TRP A 258 -3.06 -13.05 -19.12
N PRO A 259 -2.28 -12.02 -19.50
CA PRO A 259 -0.83 -12.10 -19.43
C PRO A 259 -0.36 -12.36 -17.99
N THR A 260 0.66 -13.19 -17.81
CA THR A 260 1.14 -13.55 -16.46
C THR A 260 1.80 -12.39 -15.71
N TRP A 261 2.26 -11.35 -16.42
CA TRP A 261 2.71 -10.11 -15.79
C TRP A 261 1.56 -9.35 -15.14
N PHE A 262 0.32 -9.50 -15.64
CA PHE A 262 -0.84 -8.76 -15.16
C PHE A 262 -1.16 -9.11 -13.70
N GLN A 263 -0.96 -10.38 -13.31
CA GLN A 263 -1.10 -10.82 -11.92
C GLN A 263 -0.21 -10.01 -10.96
N SER A 264 1.04 -9.76 -11.33
CA SER A 264 1.96 -8.95 -10.51
C SER A 264 1.45 -7.51 -10.37
N ILE A 265 0.90 -6.93 -11.44
CA ILE A 265 0.33 -5.57 -11.39
C ILE A 265 -0.94 -5.53 -10.54
N CYS A 266 -1.85 -6.50 -10.70
CA CYS A 266 -3.05 -6.64 -9.87
C CYS A 266 -2.69 -6.77 -8.38
N LEU A 267 -1.64 -7.53 -8.06
CA LEU A 267 -1.17 -7.69 -6.68
C LEU A 267 -0.57 -6.41 -6.13
N ALA A 268 0.23 -5.68 -6.91
CA ALA A 268 0.79 -4.40 -6.50
C ALA A 268 -0.29 -3.32 -6.30
N TYR A 269 -1.25 -3.23 -7.23
CA TYR A 269 -2.41 -2.35 -7.10
C TYR A 269 -3.23 -2.69 -5.85
N SER A 270 -3.57 -3.97 -5.65
CA SER A 270 -4.40 -4.35 -4.51
C SER A 270 -3.70 -4.11 -3.18
N ALA A 271 -2.39 -4.36 -3.09
CA ALA A 271 -1.59 -4.01 -1.93
C ALA A 271 -1.63 -2.51 -1.64
N GLN A 272 -1.43 -1.66 -2.66
CA GLN A 272 -1.47 -0.21 -2.52
C GLN A 272 -2.86 0.26 -2.08
N ALA A 273 -3.93 -0.16 -2.76
CA ALA A 273 -5.28 0.28 -2.46
C ALA A 273 -5.74 -0.16 -1.07
N THR A 274 -5.53 -1.43 -0.70
CA THR A 274 -5.85 -1.91 0.66
C THR A 274 -5.07 -1.14 1.72
N THR A 275 -3.79 -0.86 1.49
CA THR A 275 -2.96 -0.13 2.47
C THR A 275 -3.42 1.31 2.64
N ALA A 276 -3.69 2.02 1.54
CA ALA A 276 -4.21 3.39 1.58
C ALA A 276 -5.51 3.48 2.39
N MET A 277 -6.40 2.50 2.19
CA MET A 277 -7.69 2.46 2.86
C MET A 277 -7.60 2.25 4.37
N ILE A 278 -6.52 1.65 4.90
CA ILE A 278 -6.33 1.50 6.35
C ILE A 278 -6.29 2.88 7.04
N ALA A 279 -5.54 3.83 6.47
CA ALA A 279 -5.46 5.21 6.97
C ALA A 279 -6.79 5.96 6.86
N VAL A 280 -7.49 5.77 5.73
CA VAL A 280 -8.81 6.38 5.47
C VAL A 280 -9.82 5.89 6.50
N TYR A 281 -9.97 4.57 6.67
CA TYR A 281 -10.91 4.00 7.64
C TYR A 281 -10.60 4.39 9.08
N ALA A 282 -9.33 4.35 9.47
CA ALA A 282 -8.95 4.74 10.83
C ALA A 282 -9.32 6.19 11.14
N THR A 283 -9.15 7.10 10.17
CA THR A 283 -9.52 8.51 10.33
C THR A 283 -11.03 8.68 10.38
N LEU A 284 -11.78 8.08 9.45
CA LEU A 284 -13.24 8.15 9.42
C LEU A 284 -13.86 7.62 10.73
N ILE A 285 -13.37 6.50 11.25
CA ILE A 285 -13.84 5.92 12.51
C ILE A 285 -13.52 6.87 13.68
N ALA A 286 -12.30 7.42 13.74
CA ALA A 286 -11.89 8.33 14.80
C ALA A 286 -12.66 9.66 14.79
N GLU A 287 -13.06 10.13 13.61
CA GLU A 287 -13.87 11.34 13.43
C GLU A 287 -15.39 11.07 13.56
N GLY A 288 -15.79 9.83 13.86
CA GLY A 288 -17.19 9.47 14.09
C GLY A 288 -18.04 9.47 12.83
N ALA A 289 -17.45 9.17 11.67
CA ALA A 289 -18.16 9.12 10.40
C ALA A 289 -19.31 8.09 10.45
N PRO A 290 -20.50 8.41 9.89
CA PRO A 290 -21.63 7.49 9.90
C PRO A 290 -21.37 6.26 9.03
N LEU A 291 -22.13 5.19 9.28
CA LEU A 291 -22.02 3.94 8.52
C LEU A 291 -22.27 4.14 7.02
N SER A 292 -23.10 5.11 6.63
CA SER A 292 -23.30 5.47 5.22
C SER A 292 -22.00 5.94 4.56
N THR A 293 -21.23 6.81 5.21
CA THR A 293 -19.91 7.26 4.73
C THR A 293 -18.93 6.10 4.69
N LEU A 294 -18.85 5.27 5.74
CA LEU A 294 -18.02 4.07 5.74
C LEU A 294 -18.39 3.09 4.61
N GLY A 295 -19.68 3.03 4.26
CA GLY A 295 -20.20 2.23 3.16
C GLY A 295 -19.75 2.71 1.78
N VAL A 296 -19.60 4.03 1.57
CA VAL A 296 -19.05 4.60 0.33
C VAL A 296 -17.63 4.08 0.09
N TYR A 297 -16.82 4.02 1.15
CA TYR A 297 -15.43 3.58 1.09
C TYR A 297 -15.25 2.04 1.05
N PHE A 298 -16.31 1.27 1.29
CA PHE A 298 -16.21 -0.20 1.45
C PHE A 298 -15.74 -0.91 0.17
N ALA A 299 -16.21 -0.46 -0.98
CA ALA A 299 -15.80 -1.03 -2.27
C ALA A 299 -14.27 -0.93 -2.47
N TYR A 300 -13.67 0.17 -2.02
CA TYR A 300 -12.23 0.45 -2.13
C TYR A 300 -11.37 -0.45 -1.24
N VAL A 301 -11.95 -1.18 -0.28
CA VAL A 301 -11.27 -2.24 0.48
C VAL A 301 -11.64 -3.60 -0.08
N ALA A 302 -12.93 -3.86 -0.29
CA ALA A 302 -13.44 -5.17 -0.65
C ALA A 302 -12.88 -5.67 -1.99
N PHE A 303 -12.87 -4.82 -3.04
CA PHE A 303 -12.38 -5.22 -4.36
C PHE A 303 -10.87 -5.45 -4.38
N PRO A 304 -10.02 -4.59 -3.81
CA PRO A 304 -8.59 -4.86 -3.68
C PRO A 304 -8.29 -6.15 -2.90
N VAL A 305 -8.93 -6.38 -1.75
CA VAL A 305 -8.72 -7.61 -0.96
C VAL A 305 -9.16 -8.84 -1.75
N TRP A 306 -10.30 -8.77 -2.45
CA TRP A 306 -10.77 -9.86 -3.30
C TRP A 306 -9.82 -10.12 -4.47
N LEU A 307 -9.25 -9.06 -5.07
CA LEU A 307 -8.26 -9.19 -6.14
C LEU A 307 -6.96 -9.81 -5.63
N THR A 308 -6.49 -9.44 -4.44
CA THR A 308 -5.35 -10.10 -3.78
C THR A 308 -5.61 -11.59 -3.65
N TRP A 309 -6.80 -11.99 -3.16
CA TRP A 309 -7.18 -13.39 -3.04
C TRP A 309 -7.14 -14.11 -4.39
N ILE A 310 -7.73 -13.54 -5.45
CA ILE A 310 -7.71 -14.11 -6.81
C ILE A 310 -6.27 -14.28 -7.30
N CYS A 311 -5.42 -13.27 -7.10
CA CYS A 311 -4.01 -13.35 -7.51
C CYS A 311 -3.29 -14.47 -6.76
N VAL A 312 -3.49 -14.61 -5.46
CA VAL A 312 -2.84 -15.65 -4.65
C VAL A 312 -3.33 -17.05 -5.04
N GLN A 313 -4.65 -17.23 -5.21
CA GLN A 313 -5.25 -18.52 -5.60
C GLN A 313 -4.78 -19.00 -6.96
N ALA A 314 -4.66 -18.09 -7.94
CA ALA A 314 -4.15 -18.42 -9.26
C ALA A 314 -2.75 -19.03 -9.21
N SER A 315 -1.93 -18.64 -8.23
CA SER A 315 -0.57 -19.18 -8.08
C SER A 315 -0.50 -20.55 -7.42
N PHE A 316 -1.52 -20.94 -6.65
CA PHE A 316 -1.58 -22.27 -6.02
C PHE A 316 -2.34 -23.30 -6.85
N SER A 317 -3.22 -22.84 -7.74
CA SER A 317 -4.09 -23.71 -8.56
C SER A 317 -3.50 -24.08 -9.93
N ALA A 318 -2.33 -23.55 -10.29
CA ALA A 318 -1.73 -23.83 -11.59
C ALA A 318 -1.14 -25.25 -11.66
N PRO A 319 -1.46 -26.04 -12.70
CA PRO A 319 -0.80 -27.32 -12.91
C PRO A 319 0.69 -27.09 -13.17
N THR A 320 1.55 -27.65 -12.31
CA THR A 320 2.99 -27.73 -12.57
C THR A 320 3.22 -28.44 -13.90
N LYS A 321 4.12 -27.96 -14.76
CA LYS A 321 4.41 -28.58 -16.08
C LYS A 321 4.64 -30.09 -16.05
N ASP A 322 5.03 -30.66 -14.91
CA ASP A 322 5.20 -32.11 -14.72
C ASP A 322 3.89 -32.91 -14.71
N SER A 323 2.75 -32.31 -14.37
CA SER A 323 1.44 -32.99 -14.44
C SER A 323 0.86 -33.05 -15.87
N ALA A 324 1.47 -32.34 -16.81
CA ALA A 324 1.10 -32.38 -18.23
C ALA A 324 1.86 -33.46 -19.01
N LYS A 325 2.98 -33.98 -18.48
CA LYS A 325 3.76 -35.07 -19.09
C LYS A 325 3.27 -36.47 -18.73
N THR A 326 2.40 -36.60 -17.72
CA THR A 326 1.84 -37.88 -17.25
C THR A 326 0.48 -38.21 -17.86
N LYS A 327 0.01 -37.41 -18.82
CA LYS A 327 -1.24 -37.65 -19.56
C LYS A 327 -0.99 -37.66 -21.08
N SER A 328 -0.15 -38.57 -21.55
CA SER A 328 -0.25 -39.11 -22.91
C SER A 328 -0.61 -40.59 -22.78
N PRO A 329 -1.75 -41.05 -23.32
CA PRO A 329 -2.03 -42.47 -23.49
C PRO A 329 -0.98 -43.17 -24.35
#